data_AF-A0A353PF86-F1
#
_entry.id   AF-A0A353PF86-F1
#
_cell.length_a   1.000
_cell.length_b   1.000
_cell.length_c   1.000
_cell.angle_alpha   90.00
_cell.angle_beta   90.00
_cell.angle_gamma   90.00
#
_symmetry.space_group_name_H-M   'P 1'
#
loop_
_entity.id
_entity.type
_entity.pdbx_description
1 polymer ?
#
loop_
_entity_poly.entity_id
_entity_poly.type
_entity_poly.pdbx_seq_one_letter_code
_entity_poly.pdbx_strand_id
1 'polypeptide(L)' 'ACRIALPTVSKLLKSLTRAGLLVSVRGVCGGYHLARDPRQISVLDVIAALEGPLG' A
#
# COMPACT_ATOMS: atom_id res chain seq x y z
N ALA A 1 12.87 0.51 12.57
CA ALA A 1 12.57 -0.36 11.41
C ALA A 1 11.40 -1.27 11.77
N CYS A 2 10.39 -1.38 10.90
CA CYS A 2 9.23 -2.23 11.15
C CYS A 2 9.67 -3.70 11.17
N ARG A 3 9.38 -4.45 12.23
CA ARG A 3 9.76 -5.86 12.38
C ARG A 3 8.80 -6.79 11.63
N ILE A 4 8.73 -6.62 10.32
CA ILE A 4 7.85 -7.40 9.44
C ILE A 4 8.71 -8.15 8.42
N ALA A 5 8.38 -9.42 8.16
CA ALA A 5 9.08 -10.23 7.16
C ALA A 5 8.91 -9.64 5.74
N LEU A 6 9.97 -9.68 4.94
CA LEU A 6 9.99 -9.12 3.58
C LEU A 6 8.87 -9.63 2.65
N PRO A 7 8.50 -10.92 2.65
CA PRO A 7 7.38 -11.41 1.84
C PRO A 7 6.05 -10.77 2.24
N THR A 8 5.85 -10.56 3.55
CA THR A 8 4.65 -9.91 4.09
C THR A 8 4.58 -8.46 3.65
N VAL A 9 5.68 -7.70 3.79
CA VAL A 9 5.75 -6.31 3.31
C VAL A 9 5.45 -6.25 1.81
N SER A 10 6.03 -7.15 1.02
CA SER A 10 5.80 -7.22 -0.42
C SER A 10 4.34 -7.49 -0.77
N LYS A 11 3.65 -8.36 -0.01
CA LYS A 11 2.22 -8.65 -0.19
C LYS A 11 1.36 -7.42 0.13
N LEU A 12 1.64 -6.74 1.25
CA LEU A 12 0.91 -5.53 1.67
C LEU A 12 1.04 -4.41 0.63
N LEU A 13 2.27 -4.11 0.20
CA LEU A 13 2.52 -3.05 -0.78
C LEU A 13 1.81 -3.30 -2.12
N LYS A 14 1.77 -4.57 -2.58
CA LYS A 14 1.02 -4.96 -3.79
C LYS A 14 -0.50 -4.76 -3.61
N SER A 15 -1.06 -5.11 -2.46
CA SER A 15 -2.49 -4.89 -2.20
C SER A 15 -2.85 -3.40 -2.17
N LEU A 16 -2.06 -2.59 -1.47
CA LEU A 16 -2.28 -1.14 -1.41
C LEU A 16 -2.10 -0.46 -2.77
N THR A 17 -1.18 -0.95 -3.61
CA THR A 17 -1.00 -0.46 -4.99
C THR A 17 -2.20 -0.81 -5.87
N ARG A 18 -2.72 -2.05 -5.78
CA ARG A 18 -3.92 -2.46 -6.53
C ARG A 18 -5.17 -1.66 -6.13
N ALA A 19 -5.28 -1.27 -4.86
CA ALA A 19 -6.34 -0.39 -4.38
C ALA A 19 -6.15 1.09 -4.73
N GLY A 20 -5.08 1.45 -5.45
CA GLY A 20 -4.81 2.83 -5.86
C GLY A 20 -4.37 3.74 -4.72
N LEU A 21 -3.95 3.20 -3.57
CA LEU A 21 -3.42 3.97 -2.45
C LEU A 21 -1.92 4.26 -2.59
N LEU A 22 -1.21 3.40 -3.31
CA LEU A 22 0.20 3.56 -3.64
C LEU A 22 0.42 3.52 -5.15
N VAL A 23 1.54 4.11 -5.58
CA VAL A 23 2.08 3.99 -6.94
C VAL A 23 3.45 3.34 -6.85
N SER A 24 3.70 2.35 -7.71
CA SER A 24 5.02 1.72 -7.82
C SER A 24 5.90 2.50 -8.80
N VAL A 25 7.11 2.85 -8.37
CA VAL A 25 8.14 3.47 -9.20
C VAL A 25 9.22 2.44 -9.47
N ARG A 26 9.60 2.29 -10.75
CA ARG A 26 10.65 1.36 -11.20
C ARG A 26 12.02 2.04 -11.17
N GLY A 27 13.08 1.23 -11.15
CA GLY A 27 14.48 1.68 -11.19
C GLY A 27 15.25 1.42 -9.90
N VAL A 28 16.56 1.71 -9.91
CA VAL A 28 17.48 1.48 -8.78
C VAL A 28 17.12 2.28 -7.53
N CYS A 29 16.48 3.44 -7.72
CA CYS A 29 15.90 4.30 -6.68
C CYS A 29 14.37 4.23 -6.66
N GLY A 30 13.79 3.17 -7.23
CA GLY A 30 12.36 2.95 -7.25
C GLY A 30 11.81 2.55 -5.87
N GLY A 31 10.52 2.23 -5.83
CA GLY A 31 9.84 1.90 -4.58
C GLY A 31 8.35 2.15 -4.69
N TYR A 32 7.75 2.62 -3.60
CA TYR A 32 6.34 2.96 -3.54
C TYR A 32 6.16 4.37 -2.98
N HIS A 33 5.22 5.12 -3.55
CA HIS A 33 4.80 6.43 -3.06
C HIS A 33 3.30 6.43 -2.81
N LEU A 34 2.82 7.32 -1.93
CA LEU A 34 1.38 7.56 -1.80
C LEU A 34 0.83 8.08 -3.14
N ALA A 35 -0.31 7.54 -3.56
CA ALA A 35 -0.95 7.94 -4.82
C ALA A 35 -1.67 9.30 -4.73
N ARG A 36 -1.94 9.78 -3.51
CA ARG A 36 -2.61 11.05 -3.23
C ARG A 36 -2.19 11.61 -1.86
N ASP A 37 -2.66 12.80 -1.51
CA ASP A 37 -2.35 13.45 -0.23
C ASP A 37 -2.75 12.52 0.93
N PRO A 38 -1.90 12.32 1.96
CA PRO A 38 -2.21 11.43 3.08
C PRO A 38 -3.48 11.82 3.83
N ARG A 39 -3.88 13.10 3.82
CA ARG A 39 -5.14 13.57 4.43
C ARG A 39 -6.38 13.07 3.69
N GLN A 40 -6.21 12.52 2.48
CA GLN A 40 -7.26 11.92 1.67
C GLN A 40 -7.26 10.38 1.74
N ILE A 41 -6.42 9.78 2.60
CA ILE A 41 -6.33 8.33 2.78
C ILE A 41 -6.79 8.01 4.19
N SER A 42 -8.00 7.46 4.30
CA SER A 42 -8.57 7.07 5.58
C SER A 42 -8.05 5.70 6.02
N VAL A 43 -8.19 5.41 7.31
CA VAL A 43 -7.92 4.05 7.84
C VAL A 43 -8.86 3.02 7.18
N LEU A 44 -10.10 3.41 6.88
CA LEU A 44 -11.06 2.57 6.18
C LEU A 44 -10.56 2.16 4.79
N ASP A 45 -9.98 3.08 4.03
CA ASP A 45 -9.38 2.78 2.71
C ASP A 45 -8.28 1.72 2.84
N VAL A 46 -7.43 1.85 3.87
CA VAL A 46 -6.33 0.91 4.11
C VAL A 46 -6.85 -0.48 4.49
N ILE A 47 -7.84 -0.56 5.37
CA ILE A 47 -8.45 -1.85 5.76
C ILE A 47 -9.11 -2.51 4.55
N ALA A 48 -9.94 -1.77 3.81
CA ALA A 48 -10.61 -2.27 2.60
C ALA A 48 -9.60 -2.78 1.55
N ALA A 49 -8.45 -2.12 1.41
CA ALA A 49 -7.39 -2.54 0.50
C ALA A 49 -6.70 -3.85 0.92
N LEU A 50 -6.67 -4.16 2.22
CA LEU A 50 -5.97 -5.33 2.77
C LEU A 50 -6.87 -6.56 2.94
N GLU A 51 -8.11 -6.36 3.38
CA GLU A 51 -9.07 -7.43 3.68
C GLU A 51 -10.07 -7.67 2.54
N GLY A 52 -10.21 -6.73 1.61
CA GLY A 52 -11.24 -6.74 0.57
C GLY A 52 -12.44 -5.84 0.95
N PRO A 53 -13.47 -5.75 0.09
CA PRO A 53 -14.70 -5.06 0.45
C PRO A 53 -15.23 -5.63 1.76
N LEU A 54 -15.60 -4.75 2.70
CA LEU A 54 -16.36 -5.17 3.87
C LEU A 54 -17.78 -5.52 3.38
N GLY A 55 -17.97 -6.76 2.93
CA GLY A 55 -19.20 -7.27 2.34
C GLY A 55 -19.07 -8.72 1.89
#